data_AF-A0A068RFI9-F1
#
_entry.id   AF-A0A068RFI9-F1
#
_cell.length_a   1.000
_cell.length_b   1.000
_cell.length_c   1.000
_cell.angle_alpha   90.00
_cell.angle_beta   90.00
_cell.angle_gamma   90.00
#
_symmetry.space_group_name_H-M   'P 1'
#
loop_
_entity.id
_entity.type
_entity.pdbx_description
1 polymer ?
#
loop_
_entity_poly.entity_id
_entity_poly.type
_entity_poly.pdbx_seq_one_letter_code
_entity_poly.pdbx_strand_id
1 'polypeptide(L)'
;MDKTFASALRHSRLASFDRKLAQVYTTSKNCKRSGEWGLKRSLPTVVRTPYITVSDLDTTEHQTPWQSGTSQVYFVRRWKENFGGSKRPVARKEHVEYNVAAMTAGEFKHYVKRMTKRAGDFQAKIASKELVDDQVFDYVGATFDMEGNRQRVVGPTYSDHTMPHGYPVQGRILNAVDGGYAVGIGGVVAFLPKSSAVNLRRSSDKSVRTFYVVSTGFDAQGRPRVIVRLHQPITASSIISSTNNTQPLSSSAASVTPIPTSTTTTTSTTSTSTSSHSSLSSSPSPSSSPSQSEDDKDRFGSMFLTSSEDPNPNHQELMEMFSELMKKK
;
A
#
# COMPACT_ATOMS: atom_id res chain seq x y z
N MET A 1 -5.28 43.85 -9.80
CA MET A 1 -5.17 42.61 -8.98
C MET A 1 -6.39 42.57 -8.09
N ASP A 2 -7.46 41.96 -8.57
CA ASP A 2 -8.73 42.04 -7.86
C ASP A 2 -8.67 41.03 -6.70
N LYS A 3 -8.30 41.57 -5.52
CA LYS A 3 -8.28 40.87 -4.23
C LYS A 3 -9.72 40.60 -3.79
N THR A 4 -10.45 39.83 -4.58
CA THR A 4 -11.81 39.40 -4.27
C THR A 4 -11.76 38.26 -3.27
N PHE A 5 -12.79 38.17 -2.41
CA PHE A 5 -12.96 37.04 -1.50
C PHE A 5 -12.90 35.69 -2.25
N ALA A 6 -13.48 35.63 -3.45
CA ALA A 6 -13.44 34.44 -4.31
C ALA A 6 -12.01 34.03 -4.67
N SER A 7 -11.13 35.00 -4.99
CA SER A 7 -9.72 34.72 -5.25
C SER A 7 -9.00 34.20 -3.99
N ALA A 8 -9.24 34.81 -2.83
CA ALA A 8 -8.67 34.33 -1.56
C ALA A 8 -9.15 32.92 -1.19
N LEU A 9 -10.43 32.62 -1.40
CA LEU A 9 -11.01 31.31 -1.14
C LEU A 9 -10.40 30.23 -2.04
N ARG A 10 -10.21 30.51 -3.34
CA ARG A 10 -9.58 29.58 -4.30
C ARG A 10 -8.16 29.17 -3.91
N HIS A 11 -7.40 30.08 -3.30
CA HIS A 11 -6.03 29.81 -2.83
C HIS A 11 -5.96 29.40 -1.35
N SER A 12 -7.10 29.25 -0.67
CA SER A 12 -7.14 28.83 0.73
C SER A 12 -6.79 27.35 0.87
N ARG A 13 -6.30 26.96 2.04
CA ARG A 13 -6.05 25.54 2.35
C ARG A 13 -7.33 24.70 2.35
N LEU A 14 -8.47 25.31 2.68
CA LEU A 14 -9.76 24.62 2.66
C LEU A 14 -10.18 24.26 1.22
N ALA A 15 -9.86 25.09 0.23
CA ALA A 15 -10.17 24.78 -1.18
C ALA A 15 -9.36 23.61 -1.76
N SER A 16 -8.24 23.24 -1.12
CA SER A 16 -7.47 22.05 -1.50
C SER A 16 -8.07 20.74 -0.96
N PHE A 17 -9.12 20.80 -0.14
CA PHE A 17 -9.80 19.63 0.39
C PHE A 17 -10.57 18.89 -0.71
N ASP A 18 -10.29 17.60 -0.85
CA ASP A 18 -11.03 16.69 -1.74
C ASP A 18 -11.56 15.50 -0.93
N ARG A 19 -12.88 15.29 -0.96
CA ARG A 19 -13.58 14.20 -0.27
C ARG A 19 -13.12 12.82 -0.74
N LYS A 20 -12.69 12.71 -2.00
CA LYS A 20 -12.26 11.41 -2.59
C LYS A 20 -10.86 11.00 -2.11
N LEU A 21 -10.06 11.95 -1.65
CA LEU A 21 -8.71 11.71 -1.17
C LEU A 21 -8.71 11.67 0.35
N ALA A 22 -8.31 10.54 0.93
CA ALA A 22 -8.14 10.42 2.38
C ALA A 22 -6.86 11.15 2.85
N GLN A 23 -6.83 12.47 2.69
CA GLN A 23 -5.71 13.31 3.05
C GLN A 23 -5.55 13.39 4.57
N VAL A 24 -4.31 13.34 5.04
CA VAL A 24 -3.96 13.51 6.44
C VAL A 24 -3.66 14.98 6.73
N TYR A 25 -4.35 15.55 7.71
CA TYR A 25 -4.15 16.90 8.21
C TYR A 25 -3.45 16.88 9.58
N THR A 26 -2.73 17.97 9.86
CA THR A 26 -2.10 18.22 11.15
C THR A 26 -2.31 19.67 11.56
N THR A 27 -2.23 19.94 12.86
CA THR A 27 -2.41 21.27 13.44
C THR A 27 -1.33 21.54 14.49
N SER A 28 -1.20 22.80 14.90
CA SER A 28 -0.27 23.17 15.96
C SER A 28 -0.74 22.62 17.32
N LYS A 29 0.19 22.45 18.27
CA LYS A 29 -0.13 21.95 19.62
C LYS A 29 -1.15 22.83 20.37
N ASN A 30 -1.14 24.14 20.11
CA ASN A 30 -2.03 25.10 20.77
C ASN A 30 -3.44 25.01 20.19
N CYS A 31 -3.58 25.04 18.87
CA CYS A 31 -4.87 24.89 18.19
C CYS A 31 -5.52 23.55 18.51
N LYS A 32 -4.73 22.46 18.55
CA LYS A 32 -5.22 21.14 18.97
C LYS A 32 -5.85 21.14 20.36
N ARG A 33 -5.24 21.85 21.32
CA ARG A 33 -5.74 21.92 22.70
C ARG A 33 -7.13 22.56 22.78
N SER A 34 -7.37 23.55 21.92
CA SER A 34 -8.67 24.22 21.77
C SER A 34 -9.65 23.46 20.86
N GLY A 35 -9.23 22.36 20.22
CA GLY A 35 -10.05 21.66 19.23
C GLY A 35 -10.08 22.33 17.85
N GLU A 36 -9.21 23.31 17.60
CA GLU A 36 -9.15 24.05 16.34
C GLU A 36 -8.27 23.32 15.31
N TRP A 37 -8.90 22.87 14.22
CA TRP A 37 -8.24 22.14 13.12
C TRP A 37 -8.34 22.86 11.77
N GLY A 38 -8.89 24.08 11.74
CA GLY A 38 -9.15 24.79 10.48
C GLY A 38 -10.25 24.14 9.63
N LEU A 39 -11.16 23.41 10.30
CA LEU A 39 -12.34 22.77 9.71
C LEU A 39 -13.58 23.65 9.98
N LYS A 40 -14.73 23.27 9.44
CA LYS A 40 -15.98 24.01 9.63
C LYS A 40 -16.40 24.12 11.10
N ARG A 41 -16.16 23.08 11.89
CA ARG A 41 -16.38 23.06 13.35
C ARG A 41 -15.10 22.60 14.05
N SER A 42 -14.97 22.97 15.32
CA SER A 42 -13.91 22.45 16.19
C SER A 42 -14.16 20.96 16.48
N LEU A 43 -13.06 20.20 16.58
CA LEU A 43 -13.12 18.81 16.97
C LEU A 43 -13.09 18.68 18.49
N PRO A 44 -13.62 17.58 19.06
CA PRO A 44 -13.55 17.34 20.49
C PRO A 44 -12.11 17.42 21.03
N THR A 45 -11.92 18.04 22.18
CA THR A 45 -10.59 18.13 22.84
C THR A 45 -10.04 16.79 23.30
N VAL A 46 -10.88 15.75 23.33
CA VAL A 46 -10.52 14.34 23.60
C VAL A 46 -9.61 13.75 22.51
N VAL A 47 -9.51 14.39 21.34
CA VAL A 47 -8.64 13.93 20.24
C VAL A 47 -7.16 14.06 20.60
N ARG A 48 -6.57 12.93 21.02
CA ARG A 48 -5.15 12.86 21.41
C ARG A 48 -4.19 12.72 20.24
N THR A 49 -4.65 12.38 19.04
CA THR A 49 -3.76 12.16 17.89
C THR A 49 -3.39 13.48 17.19
N PRO A 50 -2.15 13.66 16.73
CA PRO A 50 -1.73 14.89 16.02
C PRO A 50 -2.07 14.88 14.53
N TYR A 51 -2.50 13.72 14.01
CA TYR A 51 -2.84 13.50 12.61
C TYR A 51 -4.28 13.00 12.51
N ILE A 52 -5.06 13.61 11.64
CA ILE A 52 -6.45 13.24 11.38
C ILE A 52 -6.70 13.13 9.88
N THR A 53 -7.66 12.30 9.50
CA THR A 53 -8.25 12.25 8.16
C THR A 53 -9.70 12.67 8.29
N VAL A 54 -10.19 13.45 7.34
CA VAL A 54 -11.56 13.98 7.32
C VAL A 54 -12.22 13.50 6.04
N SER A 55 -13.37 12.83 6.13
CA SER A 55 -14.11 12.40 4.93
C SER A 55 -14.95 13.53 4.37
N ASP A 56 -15.59 14.29 5.25
CA ASP A 56 -16.53 15.35 4.91
C ASP A 56 -16.35 16.54 5.87
N LEU A 57 -16.51 17.76 5.37
CA LEU A 57 -16.43 18.96 6.21
C LEU A 57 -17.61 19.07 7.19
N ASP A 58 -18.77 18.59 6.77
CA ASP A 58 -20.00 18.58 7.55
C ASP A 58 -20.92 17.45 7.06
N THR A 59 -21.59 16.78 7.98
CA THR A 59 -22.64 15.80 7.69
C THR A 59 -24.02 16.34 8.02
N THR A 60 -25.06 15.59 7.66
CA THR A 60 -26.45 15.85 8.04
C THR A 60 -26.63 15.93 9.55
N GLU A 61 -25.82 15.21 10.32
CA GLU A 61 -25.85 15.23 11.79
C GLU A 61 -25.13 16.44 12.39
N HIS A 62 -24.68 17.38 11.55
CA HIS A 62 -23.91 18.54 11.97
C HIS A 62 -22.62 18.15 12.72
N GLN A 63 -21.95 17.11 12.24
CA GLN A 63 -20.66 16.68 12.75
C GLN A 63 -19.63 16.58 11.62
N THR A 64 -18.35 16.73 11.98
CA THR A 64 -17.25 16.53 11.04
C THR A 64 -16.73 15.11 11.25
N PRO A 65 -17.00 14.15 10.35
CA PRO A 65 -16.50 12.79 10.47
C PRO A 65 -14.98 12.78 10.32
N TRP A 66 -14.30 12.36 11.38
CA TRP A 66 -12.85 12.30 11.44
C TRP A 66 -12.38 10.93 11.91
N GLN A 67 -11.19 10.54 11.44
CA GLN A 67 -10.50 9.34 11.88
C GLN A 67 -9.02 9.66 12.15
N SER A 68 -8.33 8.78 12.86
CA SER A 68 -6.91 8.99 13.12
C SER A 68 -6.07 8.68 11.88
N GLY A 69 -5.30 9.67 11.40
CA GLY A 69 -4.34 9.51 10.30
C GLY A 69 -2.97 9.00 10.75
N THR A 70 -2.81 8.68 12.03
CA THR A 70 -1.52 8.38 12.68
C THR A 70 -0.84 7.16 12.05
N SER A 71 -1.61 6.12 11.74
CA SER A 71 -1.10 4.89 11.12
C SER A 71 -0.46 5.15 9.76
N GLN A 72 -1.07 6.01 8.93
CA GLN A 72 -0.61 6.33 7.58
C GLN A 72 0.70 7.13 7.60
N VAL A 73 0.78 8.15 8.45
CA VAL A 73 2.00 8.98 8.58
C VAL A 73 3.16 8.15 9.10
N TYR A 74 2.94 7.38 10.17
CA TYR A 74 4.00 6.53 10.71
C TYR A 74 4.33 5.35 9.81
N PHE A 75 3.41 4.88 8.96
CA PHE A 75 3.75 3.92 7.91
C PHE A 75 4.77 4.51 6.95
N VAL A 76 4.52 5.69 6.38
CA VAL A 76 5.46 6.36 5.46
C VAL A 76 6.80 6.63 6.14
N ARG A 77 6.79 7.08 7.41
CA ARG A 77 8.01 7.35 8.17
C ARG A 77 8.81 6.06 8.43
N ARG A 78 8.18 5.01 8.95
CA ARG A 78 8.84 3.72 9.20
C ARG A 78 9.32 3.07 7.90
N TRP A 79 8.60 3.27 6.80
CA TRP A 79 9.03 2.82 5.48
C TRP A 79 10.32 3.53 5.05
N LYS A 80 10.40 4.85 5.18
CA LYS A 80 11.61 5.61 4.84
C LYS A 80 12.80 5.22 5.73
N GLU A 81 12.57 5.02 7.02
CA GLU A 81 13.60 4.64 7.99
C GLU A 81 14.14 3.22 7.74
N ASN A 82 13.27 2.23 7.47
CA ASN A 82 13.68 0.82 7.29
C ASN A 82 13.92 0.41 5.83
N PHE A 83 13.34 1.12 4.86
CA PHE A 83 13.32 0.75 3.44
C PHE A 83 13.65 1.93 2.53
N GLY A 84 14.60 2.77 2.96
CA GLY A 84 15.05 3.95 2.20
C GLY A 84 15.62 3.66 0.81
N GLY A 85 16.15 2.44 0.59
CA GLY A 85 16.61 1.96 -0.72
C GLY A 85 15.50 1.38 -1.62
N SER A 86 14.22 1.62 -1.30
CA SER A 86 13.11 1.16 -2.14
C SER A 86 13.12 1.85 -3.50
N LYS A 87 12.78 1.09 -4.54
CA LYS A 87 12.73 1.61 -5.92
C LYS A 87 11.77 2.79 -6.01
N ARG A 88 12.19 3.81 -6.74
CA ARG A 88 11.33 4.93 -7.08
C ARG A 88 10.10 4.43 -7.83
N PRO A 89 8.95 5.07 -7.62
CA PRO A 89 7.82 4.87 -8.50
C PRO A 89 8.21 5.23 -9.93
N VAL A 90 7.77 4.42 -10.88
CA VAL A 90 7.86 4.77 -12.30
C VAL A 90 7.04 6.05 -12.52
N ALA A 91 7.59 7.01 -13.25
CA ALA A 91 6.89 8.24 -13.57
C ALA A 91 5.53 7.90 -14.21
N ARG A 92 4.48 8.60 -13.78
CA ARG A 92 3.17 8.46 -14.43
C ARG A 92 3.32 8.93 -15.87
N LYS A 93 2.83 8.13 -16.82
CA LYS A 93 2.69 8.57 -18.20
C LYS A 93 1.71 9.75 -18.22
N GLU A 94 2.03 10.79 -19.00
CA GLU A 94 1.19 11.99 -19.08
C GLU A 94 -0.16 11.72 -19.77
N HIS A 95 -0.21 10.74 -20.68
CA HIS A 95 -1.45 10.33 -21.33
C HIS A 95 -2.17 9.24 -20.53
N VAL A 96 -3.50 9.36 -20.48
CA VAL A 96 -4.38 8.39 -19.82
C VAL A 96 -4.49 7.16 -20.71
N GLU A 97 -3.79 6.09 -20.31
CA GLU A 97 -3.91 4.79 -20.94
C GLU A 97 -5.21 4.11 -20.50
N TYR A 98 -6.07 3.80 -21.46
CA TYR A 98 -7.26 2.98 -21.26
C TYR A 98 -6.89 1.52 -21.42
N ASN A 99 -7.06 0.73 -20.37
CA ASN A 99 -6.83 -0.70 -20.45
C ASN A 99 -8.04 -1.38 -21.08
N VAL A 100 -7.91 -1.78 -22.35
CA VAL A 100 -8.96 -2.42 -23.13
C VAL A 100 -9.17 -3.87 -22.72
N ALA A 101 -8.14 -4.54 -22.20
CA ALA A 101 -8.26 -5.91 -21.70
C ALA A 101 -9.03 -6.00 -20.38
N ALA A 102 -8.98 -4.95 -19.55
CA ALA A 102 -9.59 -4.94 -18.21
C ALA A 102 -10.99 -4.31 -18.15
N MET A 103 -11.46 -3.67 -19.23
CA MET A 103 -12.75 -2.99 -19.25
C MET A 103 -13.90 -3.96 -19.49
N THR A 104 -15.07 -3.63 -18.93
CA THR A 104 -16.31 -4.35 -19.19
C THR A 104 -16.81 -4.06 -20.62
N ALA A 105 -17.65 -4.94 -21.18
CA ALA A 105 -18.19 -4.77 -22.53
C ALA A 105 -18.94 -3.44 -22.72
N GLY A 106 -19.65 -2.96 -21.68
CA GLY A 106 -20.32 -1.66 -21.69
C GLY A 106 -19.34 -0.48 -21.74
N GLU A 107 -18.29 -0.53 -20.91
CA GLU A 107 -17.22 0.48 -20.90
C GLU A 107 -16.48 0.51 -22.24
N PHE A 108 -16.22 -0.66 -22.84
CA PHE A 108 -15.61 -0.76 -24.16
C PHE A 108 -16.46 -0.11 -25.24
N LYS A 109 -17.78 -0.36 -25.25
CA LYS A 109 -18.69 0.29 -26.21
C LYS A 109 -18.67 1.82 -26.08
N HIS A 110 -18.63 2.34 -24.85
CA HIS A 110 -18.50 3.77 -24.60
C HIS A 110 -17.13 4.32 -25.05
N TYR A 111 -16.08 3.55 -24.84
CA TYR A 111 -14.72 3.88 -25.28
C TYR A 111 -14.65 3.98 -26.80
N VAL A 112 -15.11 2.97 -27.54
CA VAL A 112 -15.15 2.98 -29.01
C VAL A 112 -15.96 4.18 -29.53
N LYS A 113 -17.13 4.46 -28.93
CA LYS A 113 -17.94 5.63 -29.30
C LYS A 113 -17.23 6.97 -29.07
N ARG A 114 -16.34 7.05 -28.08
CA ARG A 114 -15.54 8.26 -27.83
C ARG A 114 -14.42 8.40 -28.86
N MET A 115 -13.78 7.29 -29.21
CA MET A 115 -12.60 7.29 -30.09
C MET A 115 -12.95 7.45 -31.57
N THR A 116 -14.11 6.95 -31.99
CA THR A 116 -14.65 7.19 -33.34
C THR A 116 -14.86 8.67 -33.66
N LYS A 117 -15.16 9.50 -32.64
CA LYS A 117 -15.26 10.95 -32.82
C LYS A 117 -13.90 11.61 -33.14
N ARG A 118 -12.79 10.97 -32.76
CA ARG A 118 -11.42 11.45 -32.97
C ARG A 118 -10.76 10.84 -34.22
N ALA A 119 -11.50 10.06 -35.00
CA ALA A 119 -10.99 9.37 -36.19
C ALA A 119 -10.56 10.35 -37.29
N GLY A 120 -11.32 11.44 -37.51
CA GLY A 120 -10.94 12.46 -38.50
C GLY A 120 -9.61 13.14 -38.17
N ASP A 121 -9.37 13.44 -36.88
CA ASP A 121 -8.11 14.03 -36.41
C ASP A 121 -6.93 13.07 -36.61
N PHE A 122 -7.16 11.76 -36.44
CA PHE A 122 -6.13 10.74 -36.65
C PHE A 122 -5.71 10.65 -38.12
N GLN A 123 -6.69 10.67 -39.03
CA GLN A 123 -6.42 10.64 -40.47
C GLN A 123 -5.70 11.90 -40.94
N ALA A 124 -6.07 13.07 -40.40
CA ALA A 124 -5.35 14.31 -40.65
C ALA A 124 -3.88 14.21 -40.21
N LYS A 125 -3.59 13.53 -39.10
CA LYS A 125 -2.23 13.27 -38.60
C LYS A 125 -1.44 12.23 -39.40
N ILE A 126 -2.12 11.24 -39.98
CA ILE A 126 -1.50 10.34 -40.96
C ILE A 126 -1.17 11.10 -42.25
N ALA A 127 -2.10 11.93 -42.73
CA ALA A 127 -1.91 12.74 -43.93
C ALA A 127 -0.77 13.76 -43.76
N SER A 128 -0.61 14.35 -42.56
CA SER A 128 0.51 15.22 -42.22
C SER A 128 1.84 14.47 -41.99
N LYS A 129 1.85 13.13 -42.09
CA LYS A 129 2.99 12.23 -41.81
C LYS A 129 3.56 12.37 -40.39
N GLU A 130 2.76 12.88 -39.45
CA GLU A 130 3.13 12.96 -38.04
C GLU A 130 2.96 11.59 -37.35
N LEU A 131 2.03 10.76 -37.84
CA LEU A 131 1.76 9.41 -37.33
C LEU A 131 1.77 8.33 -38.41
N VAL A 132 2.08 7.10 -37.97
CA VAL A 132 2.00 5.87 -38.78
C VAL A 132 0.70 5.12 -38.45
N ASP A 133 0.12 4.41 -39.42
CA ASP A 133 -1.11 3.62 -39.23
C ASP A 133 -0.99 2.58 -38.10
N ASP A 134 0.19 1.99 -37.89
CA ASP A 134 0.43 1.03 -36.82
C ASP A 134 0.35 1.66 -35.41
N GLN A 135 0.40 2.99 -35.30
CA GLN A 135 0.34 3.73 -34.04
C GLN A 135 -1.07 4.13 -33.61
N VAL A 136 -2.12 3.51 -34.20
CA VAL A 136 -3.52 3.69 -33.76
C VAL A 136 -3.65 3.51 -32.25
N PHE A 137 -3.08 2.44 -31.68
CA PHE A 137 -3.25 2.16 -30.26
C PHE A 137 -2.57 3.19 -29.35
N ASP A 138 -1.41 3.71 -29.75
CA ASP A 138 -0.71 4.76 -29.01
C ASP A 138 -1.47 6.09 -29.08
N TYR A 139 -2.01 6.44 -30.26
CA TYR A 139 -2.82 7.65 -30.44
C TYR A 139 -4.11 7.63 -29.61
N VAL A 140 -4.77 6.48 -29.60
CA VAL A 140 -6.02 6.26 -28.87
C VAL A 140 -5.74 5.98 -27.38
N GLY A 141 -4.47 5.77 -27.01
CA GLY A 141 -4.03 5.48 -25.65
C GLY A 141 -4.58 4.15 -25.13
N ALA A 142 -4.66 3.13 -25.97
CA ALA A 142 -5.11 1.79 -25.59
C ALA A 142 -3.94 0.97 -25.02
N THR A 143 -4.17 0.26 -23.90
CA THR A 143 -3.23 -0.73 -23.36
C THR A 143 -3.90 -2.07 -23.16
N PHE A 144 -3.11 -3.13 -23.25
CA PHE A 144 -3.58 -4.52 -23.20
C PHE A 144 -2.96 -5.33 -22.07
N ASP A 145 -2.35 -4.65 -21.09
CA ASP A 145 -1.72 -5.29 -19.94
C ASP A 145 -2.78 -6.05 -19.12
N MET A 146 -2.79 -7.37 -19.21
CA MET A 146 -3.65 -8.23 -18.39
C MET A 146 -3.27 -8.19 -16.90
N GLU A 147 -2.01 -7.88 -16.59
CA GLU A 147 -1.55 -7.52 -15.25
C GLU A 147 -2.03 -6.10 -14.93
N GLY A 148 -3.32 -6.02 -14.58
CA GLY A 148 -4.13 -4.81 -14.48
C GLY A 148 -3.36 -3.53 -14.20
N ASN A 149 -3.39 -2.62 -15.18
CA ASN A 149 -2.97 -1.23 -15.07
C ASN A 149 -3.95 -0.42 -14.21
N ARG A 150 -4.26 -0.91 -13.00
CA ARG A 150 -4.91 -0.12 -11.96
C ARG A 150 -3.85 0.81 -11.40
N GLN A 151 -3.65 1.94 -12.09
CA GLN A 151 -2.95 3.11 -11.56
C GLN A 151 -1.71 2.74 -10.74
N ARG A 152 -0.63 2.24 -11.39
CA ARG A 152 0.60 1.73 -10.73
C ARG A 152 0.81 2.41 -9.38
N VAL A 153 0.49 1.70 -8.30
CA VAL A 153 0.48 2.33 -6.98
C VAL A 153 1.92 2.67 -6.64
N VAL A 154 2.14 3.98 -6.50
CA VAL A 154 3.43 4.60 -6.31
C VAL A 154 3.87 4.39 -4.86
N GLY A 155 5.06 3.82 -4.66
CA GLY A 155 5.68 3.71 -3.35
C GLY A 155 5.94 5.07 -2.70
N PRO A 156 6.06 5.15 -1.36
CA PRO A 156 6.18 6.42 -0.63
C PRO A 156 7.60 7.03 -0.63
N THR A 157 8.54 6.41 -1.36
CA THR A 157 9.95 6.82 -1.40
C THR A 157 10.29 7.47 -2.72
N TYR A 158 10.82 8.70 -2.66
CA TYR A 158 11.26 9.48 -3.81
C TYR A 158 12.77 9.76 -3.80
N SER A 159 13.53 9.20 -2.85
CA SER A 159 14.97 9.42 -2.75
C SER A 159 15.76 8.67 -3.83
N ASP A 160 16.91 9.23 -4.24
CA ASP A 160 17.95 8.56 -5.03
C ASP A 160 18.89 7.71 -4.17
N HIS A 161 18.62 7.66 -2.86
CA HIS A 161 19.53 7.04 -1.92
C HIS A 161 19.58 5.53 -2.13
N THR A 162 20.70 5.06 -2.68
CA THR A 162 20.98 3.65 -2.84
C THR A 162 21.56 3.12 -1.53
N MET A 163 20.84 2.20 -0.89
CA MET A 163 21.33 1.51 0.30
C MET A 163 22.23 0.33 -0.11
N PRO A 164 23.28 0.00 0.66
CA PRO A 164 24.05 -1.21 0.44
C PRO A 164 23.16 -2.44 0.45
N HIS A 165 23.44 -3.41 -0.42
CA HIS A 165 22.67 -4.65 -0.48
C HIS A 165 22.77 -5.41 0.84
N GLY A 166 21.63 -5.83 1.41
CA GLY A 166 21.62 -6.57 2.67
C GLY A 166 21.96 -5.73 3.89
N TYR A 167 21.44 -4.51 4.00
CA TYR A 167 21.51 -3.74 5.25
C TYR A 167 20.60 -4.35 6.34
N PRO A 168 20.96 -4.23 7.63
CA PRO A 168 20.23 -4.84 8.73
C PRO A 168 18.97 -4.06 9.09
N VAL A 169 17.89 -4.78 9.41
CA VAL A 169 16.62 -4.26 9.93
C VAL A 169 16.14 -5.14 11.08
N GLN A 170 15.47 -4.53 12.06
CA GLN A 170 14.94 -5.28 13.20
C GLN A 170 13.47 -5.63 12.97
N GLY A 171 13.11 -6.88 13.28
CA GLY A 171 11.75 -7.36 13.13
C GLY A 171 11.44 -8.54 14.04
N ARG A 172 10.23 -9.08 13.90
CA ARG A 172 9.77 -10.27 14.63
C ARG A 172 9.15 -11.25 13.67
N ILE A 173 9.36 -12.54 13.88
CA ILE A 173 8.68 -13.57 13.12
C ILE A 173 7.26 -13.69 13.66
N LEU A 174 6.29 -13.66 12.76
CA LEU A 174 4.87 -13.68 13.09
C LEU A 174 4.33 -15.10 13.01
N ASN A 175 4.20 -15.63 11.79
CA ASN A 175 3.63 -16.93 11.48
C ASN A 175 4.34 -17.55 10.27
N ALA A 176 4.25 -18.86 10.14
CA ALA A 176 4.61 -19.56 8.91
C ALA A 176 3.59 -19.23 7.82
N VAL A 177 4.08 -19.10 6.58
CA VAL A 177 3.29 -18.89 5.36
C VAL A 177 3.81 -19.83 4.28
N ASP A 178 3.09 -19.98 3.18
CA ASP A 178 3.55 -20.84 2.09
C ASP A 178 4.94 -20.38 1.58
N GLY A 179 5.86 -21.33 1.44
CA GLY A 179 7.25 -21.07 1.05
C GLY A 179 8.15 -20.39 2.10
N GLY A 180 7.68 -20.08 3.32
CA GLY A 180 8.53 -19.40 4.31
C GLY A 180 7.84 -18.90 5.59
N TYR A 181 8.23 -17.70 6.03
CA TYR A 181 7.72 -17.06 7.25
C TYR A 181 7.35 -15.59 6.98
N ALA A 182 6.30 -15.12 7.65
CA ALA A 182 5.95 -13.71 7.71
C ALA A 182 6.74 -13.02 8.84
N VAL A 183 7.37 -11.89 8.53
CA VAL A 183 8.20 -11.12 9.46
C VAL A 183 7.66 -9.70 9.56
N GLY A 184 7.30 -9.27 10.77
CA GLY A 184 6.87 -7.89 11.02
C GLY A 184 8.07 -6.97 11.22
N ILE A 185 8.21 -5.97 10.35
CA ILE A 185 9.29 -4.96 10.38
C ILE A 185 8.64 -3.58 10.30
N GLY A 186 8.68 -2.82 11.40
CA GLY A 186 8.17 -1.43 11.39
C GLY A 186 6.70 -1.28 10.96
N GLY A 187 5.85 -2.28 11.19
CA GLY A 187 4.44 -2.29 10.74
C GLY A 187 4.23 -2.74 9.29
N VAL A 188 5.28 -3.18 8.60
CA VAL A 188 5.23 -3.87 7.31
C VAL A 188 5.38 -5.37 7.52
N VAL A 189 4.63 -6.17 6.77
CA VAL A 189 4.81 -7.62 6.73
C VAL A 189 5.76 -7.97 5.59
N ALA A 190 6.95 -8.43 5.93
CA ALA A 190 7.96 -8.92 5.01
C ALA A 190 7.91 -10.45 4.90
N PHE A 191 8.39 -10.98 3.79
CA PHE A 191 8.52 -12.41 3.54
C PHE A 191 9.96 -12.87 3.77
N LEU A 192 10.12 -13.92 4.58
CA LEU A 192 11.38 -14.63 4.79
C LEU A 192 11.28 -16.01 4.11
N PRO A 193 11.99 -16.23 2.98
CA PRO A 193 11.99 -17.53 2.30
C PRO A 193 12.53 -18.64 3.20
N LYS A 194 11.97 -19.85 3.09
CA LYS A 194 12.42 -21.02 3.86
C LYS A 194 13.92 -21.31 3.68
N SER A 195 14.45 -21.13 2.47
CA SER A 195 15.88 -21.28 2.16
C SER A 195 16.78 -20.29 2.91
N SER A 196 16.24 -19.14 3.33
CA SER A 196 16.96 -18.09 4.04
C SER A 196 16.73 -18.11 5.56
N ALA A 197 15.94 -19.07 6.05
CA ALA A 197 15.58 -19.26 7.45
C ALA A 197 16.28 -20.48 8.10
N VAL A 198 17.40 -20.92 7.53
CA VAL A 198 18.20 -22.04 8.05
C VAL A 198 18.58 -21.73 9.51
N ASN A 199 18.44 -22.71 10.40
CA ASN A 199 18.67 -22.60 11.86
C ASN A 199 17.59 -21.87 12.67
N LEU A 200 16.41 -21.61 12.13
CA LEU A 200 15.31 -21.07 12.93
C LEU A 200 14.78 -22.15 13.90
N ARG A 201 15.25 -22.12 15.16
CA ARG A 201 15.03 -23.18 16.16
C ARG A 201 13.59 -23.39 16.64
N ARG A 202 12.61 -22.60 16.20
CA ARG A 202 11.16 -22.81 16.34
C ARG A 202 10.44 -21.65 15.66
N SER A 203 9.37 -21.93 14.91
CA SER A 203 8.51 -20.90 14.27
C SER A 203 7.78 -20.01 15.29
N SER A 204 7.77 -20.38 16.57
CA SER A 204 7.03 -19.68 17.64
C SER A 204 7.84 -18.60 18.35
N ASP A 205 9.11 -18.39 17.97
CA ASP A 205 9.95 -17.38 18.61
C ASP A 205 9.56 -15.97 18.15
N LYS A 206 8.88 -15.23 19.05
CA LYS A 206 8.41 -13.86 18.85
C LYS A 206 9.45 -12.80 19.26
N SER A 207 10.69 -13.21 19.53
CA SER A 207 11.78 -12.29 19.86
C SER A 207 12.12 -11.35 18.70
N VAL A 208 12.65 -10.18 19.05
CA VAL A 208 13.17 -9.23 18.06
C VAL A 208 14.49 -9.80 17.52
N ARG A 209 14.59 -9.89 16.20
CA ARG A 209 15.74 -10.40 15.48
C ARG A 209 16.18 -9.41 14.42
N THR A 210 17.47 -9.47 14.08
CA THR A 210 18.02 -8.73 12.95
C THR A 210 17.86 -9.56 11.68
N PHE A 211 17.30 -8.94 10.66
CA PHE A 211 17.14 -9.48 9.31
C PHE A 211 17.89 -8.58 8.34
N TYR A 212 18.22 -9.13 7.17
CA TYR A 212 18.89 -8.38 6.11
C TYR A 212 17.96 -8.26 4.91
N VAL A 213 17.78 -7.03 4.43
CA VAL A 213 16.85 -6.74 3.34
C VAL A 213 17.44 -7.20 2.01
N VAL A 214 16.67 -8.00 1.26
CA VAL A 214 17.05 -8.48 -0.08
C VAL A 214 16.41 -7.61 -1.16
N SER A 215 15.10 -7.40 -1.07
CA SER A 215 14.36 -6.57 -2.02
C SER A 215 13.21 -5.85 -1.35
N THR A 216 12.95 -4.62 -1.78
CA THR A 216 11.83 -3.78 -1.33
C THR A 216 11.09 -3.23 -2.54
N GLY A 217 9.77 -3.31 -2.52
CA GLY A 217 8.93 -2.82 -3.59
C GLY A 217 7.46 -2.79 -3.19
N PHE A 218 6.62 -2.49 -4.16
CA PHE A 218 5.16 -2.51 -4.04
C PHE A 218 4.60 -3.37 -5.16
N ASP A 219 3.56 -4.14 -4.84
CA ASP A 219 2.81 -4.91 -5.82
C ASP A 219 1.90 -3.99 -6.66
N ALA A 220 1.31 -4.52 -7.74
CA ALA A 220 0.36 -3.79 -8.57
C ALA A 220 -0.83 -3.21 -7.78
N GLN A 221 -1.22 -3.86 -6.67
CA GLN A 221 -2.27 -3.41 -5.77
C GLN A 221 -1.78 -2.39 -4.72
N GLY A 222 -0.53 -1.95 -4.76
CA GLY A 222 0.04 -1.00 -3.80
C GLY A 222 0.37 -1.55 -2.44
N ARG A 223 0.41 -2.88 -2.31
CA ARG A 223 0.81 -3.53 -1.07
C ARG A 223 2.34 -3.58 -1.00
N PRO A 224 2.94 -3.30 0.16
CA PRO A 224 4.38 -3.39 0.31
C PRO A 224 4.83 -4.85 0.18
N ARG A 225 5.79 -5.10 -0.71
CA ARG A 225 6.45 -6.40 -0.88
C ARG A 225 7.91 -6.27 -0.49
N VAL A 226 8.25 -6.89 0.63
CA VAL A 226 9.60 -6.88 1.19
C VAL A 226 10.07 -8.32 1.35
N ILE A 227 11.27 -8.62 0.87
CA ILE A 227 11.92 -9.93 1.05
C ILE A 227 13.15 -9.73 1.93
N VAL A 228 13.27 -10.56 2.95
CA VAL A 228 14.38 -10.53 3.91
C VAL A 228 15.03 -11.90 4.05
N ARG A 229 16.22 -11.92 4.63
CA ARG A 229 16.95 -13.13 5.01
C ARG A 229 17.50 -13.02 6.43
N LEU A 230 17.81 -14.15 7.05
CA LEU A 230 18.31 -14.19 8.43
C LEU A 230 19.80 -13.84 8.53
N HIS A 231 20.58 -14.17 7.51
CA HIS A 231 22.04 -14.00 7.51
C HIS A 231 22.46 -12.89 6.55
N GLN A 232 23.59 -12.23 6.85
CA GLN A 232 24.15 -11.20 5.98
C GLN A 232 24.53 -11.82 4.62
N PRO A 233 24.35 -11.12 3.48
CA PRO A 233 24.95 -11.58 2.22
C PRO A 233 26.43 -11.79 2.44
N ILE A 234 26.94 -12.94 2.03
CA ILE A 234 28.37 -13.09 1.79
C ILE A 234 28.67 -12.27 0.54
N THR A 235 29.20 -11.06 0.72
CA THR A 235 29.77 -10.28 -0.39
C THR A 235 31.20 -10.75 -0.62
N ALA A 236 31.69 -10.68 -1.87
CA ALA A 236 33.08 -11.08 -2.18
C ALA A 236 34.12 -10.42 -1.26
N SER A 237 33.82 -9.21 -0.78
CA SER A 237 34.64 -8.46 0.18
C SER A 237 34.76 -9.11 1.57
N SER A 238 33.79 -9.91 2.03
CA SER A 238 33.88 -10.61 3.33
C SER A 238 34.67 -11.93 3.24
N ILE A 239 34.78 -12.51 2.04
CA ILE A 239 35.61 -13.70 1.78
C ILE A 239 37.09 -13.33 1.84
N ILE A 240 37.48 -12.18 1.29
CA ILE A 240 38.89 -11.72 1.28
C ILE A 240 39.37 -11.36 2.70
N SER A 241 38.50 -10.83 3.55
CA SER A 241 38.86 -10.52 4.95
C SER A 241 38.99 -11.75 5.85
N SER A 242 38.45 -12.90 5.44
CA SER A 242 38.52 -14.15 6.22
C SER A 242 39.71 -15.04 5.84
N THR A 243 40.42 -14.76 4.74
CA THR A 243 41.64 -15.50 4.35
C THR A 243 42.94 -14.96 4.96
N ASN A 244 42.93 -13.79 5.62
CA ASN A 244 44.13 -13.17 6.20
C ASN A 244 44.32 -13.40 7.71
N ASN A 245 43.52 -14.27 8.33
CA ASN A 245 43.72 -14.62 9.74
C ASN A 245 44.33 -16.02 9.89
N THR A 246 45.54 -16.20 9.34
CA THR A 246 46.48 -17.23 9.80
C THR A 246 47.36 -16.57 10.86
N GLN A 247 47.01 -16.76 12.13
CA GLN A 247 47.92 -16.52 13.25
C GLN A 247 48.28 -17.86 13.90
N PRO A 248 49.54 -18.01 14.35
CA PRO A 248 50.18 -19.31 14.53
C PRO A 248 49.89 -19.93 15.90
N LEU A 249 50.04 -21.25 15.98
CA LEU A 249 50.20 -21.98 17.23
C LEU A 249 51.36 -21.39 18.04
N SER A 250 51.08 -20.88 19.25
CA SER A 250 52.10 -20.71 20.28
C SER A 250 51.59 -21.33 21.59
N SER A 251 52.25 -22.42 21.95
CA SER A 251 52.19 -23.14 23.22
C SER A 251 53.04 -22.46 24.30
N SER A 252 52.46 -22.20 25.47
CA SER A 252 53.15 -22.13 26.79
C SER A 252 52.08 -21.85 27.86
N ALA A 253 51.69 -22.83 28.67
CA ALA A 253 52.30 -23.22 29.96
C ALA A 253 51.72 -22.45 31.16
N ALA A 254 51.40 -23.21 32.20
CA ALA A 254 50.56 -22.87 33.35
C ALA A 254 51.21 -21.97 34.41
N SER A 255 50.37 -21.20 35.12
CA SER A 255 50.57 -20.76 36.51
C SER A 255 49.22 -20.22 37.04
N VAL A 256 48.48 -21.00 37.83
CA VAL A 256 48.39 -20.94 39.31
C VAL A 256 47.81 -19.61 39.84
N THR A 257 46.63 -19.75 40.46
CA THR A 257 45.77 -18.82 41.22
C THR A 257 46.45 -18.22 42.47
N PRO A 258 45.92 -17.13 43.09
CA PRO A 258 44.84 -17.29 44.08
C PRO A 258 43.80 -16.15 44.21
N ILE A 259 42.76 -16.50 44.99
CA ILE A 259 41.51 -15.82 45.41
C ILE A 259 41.80 -14.70 46.47
N PRO A 260 40.91 -13.69 46.65
CA PRO A 260 40.04 -13.64 47.85
C PRO A 260 38.60 -13.11 47.55
N THR A 261 37.51 -13.84 47.88
CA THR A 261 36.63 -13.82 49.08
C THR A 261 35.84 -12.53 49.41
N SER A 262 34.53 -12.58 49.06
CA SER A 262 33.30 -12.21 49.80
C SER A 262 33.17 -10.94 50.68
N THR A 263 32.07 -10.20 50.49
CA THR A 263 31.18 -9.79 51.60
C THR A 263 29.70 -9.62 51.15
N THR A 264 28.84 -10.11 52.04
CA THR A 264 27.37 -10.29 52.10
C THR A 264 26.59 -8.97 52.27
N THR A 265 25.29 -8.93 51.92
CA THR A 265 24.09 -8.48 52.72
C THR A 265 22.84 -8.52 51.81
N THR A 266 21.90 -9.50 51.91
CA THR A 266 20.55 -9.44 52.57
C THR A 266 19.72 -8.18 52.23
N THR A 267 18.44 -8.18 51.84
CA THR A 267 17.22 -8.77 52.45
C THR A 267 16.01 -8.67 51.47
N SER A 268 15.24 -9.74 51.28
CA SER A 268 13.83 -9.95 51.70
C SER A 268 12.69 -9.44 50.80
N THR A 269 11.98 -10.39 50.18
CA THR A 269 10.51 -10.63 50.18
C THR A 269 9.54 -9.45 50.27
N THR A 270 8.51 -9.42 49.39
CA THR A 270 7.10 -9.70 49.76
C THR A 270 6.26 -9.90 48.50
N SER A 271 5.53 -11.01 48.49
CA SER A 271 4.46 -11.41 47.60
C SER A 271 3.14 -10.71 47.95
N THR A 272 2.37 -10.26 46.96
CA THR A 272 0.93 -10.04 47.14
C THR A 272 0.15 -10.53 45.93
N SER A 273 -0.57 -11.60 46.19
CA SER A 273 -1.70 -12.13 45.46
C SER A 273 -2.86 -11.14 45.42
N THR A 274 -3.48 -10.96 44.26
CA THR A 274 -4.89 -10.56 44.18
C THR A 274 -5.61 -11.43 43.15
N SER A 275 -6.66 -12.05 43.67
CA SER A 275 -7.56 -13.00 43.07
C SER A 275 -8.70 -12.30 42.32
N SER A 276 -9.02 -12.84 41.14
CA SER A 276 -10.36 -13.08 40.57
C SER A 276 -11.53 -12.16 40.97
N HIS A 277 -12.15 -11.51 39.99
CA HIS A 277 -13.61 -11.54 39.74
C HIS A 277 -13.88 -11.11 38.28
N SER A 278 -14.21 -12.06 37.41
CA SER A 278 -14.80 -11.79 36.09
C SER A 278 -16.16 -12.46 36.03
N SER A 279 -17.20 -11.67 36.26
CA SER A 279 -18.59 -12.05 36.09
C SER A 279 -18.96 -12.05 34.60
N LEU A 280 -19.51 -13.18 34.18
CA LEU A 280 -20.24 -13.38 32.94
C LEU A 280 -21.54 -12.55 32.98
N SER A 281 -21.80 -11.79 31.93
CA SER A 281 -23.16 -11.35 31.60
C SER A 281 -23.36 -11.40 30.08
N SER A 282 -23.98 -12.49 29.68
CA SER A 282 -24.69 -12.70 28.43
C SER A 282 -25.95 -11.83 28.39
N SER A 283 -26.19 -11.13 27.27
CA SER A 283 -27.47 -10.50 26.94
C SER A 283 -27.56 -10.24 25.43
N PRO A 284 -28.77 -10.17 24.86
CA PRO A 284 -29.10 -10.85 23.61
C PRO A 284 -29.30 -9.90 22.42
N SER A 285 -29.17 -10.48 21.23
CA SER A 285 -29.53 -9.91 19.93
C SER A 285 -31.05 -9.75 19.78
N PRO A 286 -31.52 -8.66 19.15
CA PRO A 286 -32.82 -8.65 18.49
C PRO A 286 -32.66 -8.32 17.00
N SER A 287 -33.08 -9.23 16.13
CA SER A 287 -33.35 -8.89 14.73
C SER A 287 -34.63 -9.58 14.29
N SER A 288 -35.71 -8.80 14.24
CA SER A 288 -36.95 -9.12 13.56
C SER A 288 -37.14 -8.14 12.41
N SER A 289 -37.48 -8.66 11.23
CA SER A 289 -38.06 -7.90 10.12
C SER A 289 -38.85 -8.89 9.24
N PRO A 290 -40.15 -8.62 8.96
CA PRO A 290 -40.97 -9.44 8.07
C PRO A 290 -41.24 -8.73 6.72
N SER A 291 -41.46 -9.51 5.66
CA SER A 291 -42.31 -9.23 4.48
C SER A 291 -42.18 -10.45 3.54
N GLN A 292 -43.22 -11.25 3.28
CA GLN A 292 -44.45 -11.05 2.50
C GLN A 292 -44.25 -10.74 1.02
N SER A 293 -45.21 -11.24 0.24
CA SER A 293 -45.13 -11.94 -1.04
C SER A 293 -45.95 -11.27 -2.16
N GLU A 294 -45.90 -11.88 -3.35
CA GLU A 294 -46.83 -11.80 -4.51
C GLU A 294 -46.64 -10.61 -5.48
N ASP A 295 -46.26 -10.85 -6.75
CA ASP A 295 -47.08 -11.22 -7.95
C ASP A 295 -47.92 -10.01 -8.44
N ASP A 296 -48.10 -9.63 -9.71
CA ASP A 296 -47.90 -10.24 -11.03
C ASP A 296 -48.13 -9.15 -12.12
N LYS A 297 -47.77 -9.48 -13.37
CA LYS A 297 -48.39 -9.09 -14.67
C LYS A 297 -48.02 -7.83 -15.48
N ASP A 298 -47.55 -8.17 -16.70
CA ASP A 298 -47.99 -7.71 -18.03
C ASP A 298 -47.46 -6.37 -18.57
N ARG A 299 -47.13 -6.21 -19.86
CA ARG A 299 -46.85 -7.07 -21.03
C ARG A 299 -46.50 -6.10 -22.18
N PHE A 300 -45.88 -6.64 -23.24
CA PHE A 300 -45.59 -6.08 -24.56
C PHE A 300 -44.27 -5.33 -24.79
N GLY A 301 -43.46 -5.95 -25.66
CA GLY A 301 -42.26 -5.38 -26.26
C GLY A 301 -41.18 -6.43 -26.60
N SER A 302 -41.55 -7.68 -26.92
CA SER A 302 -40.59 -8.68 -27.39
C SER A 302 -40.26 -8.43 -28.85
N MET A 303 -38.99 -8.21 -29.16
CA MET A 303 -38.35 -8.80 -30.35
C MET A 303 -36.83 -8.61 -30.24
N PHE A 304 -36.12 -9.72 -30.37
CA PHE A 304 -34.66 -9.89 -30.33
C PHE A 304 -33.99 -9.94 -28.94
N LEU A 305 -34.29 -11.02 -28.21
CA LEU A 305 -33.31 -11.69 -27.36
C LEU A 305 -33.30 -13.18 -27.74
N THR A 306 -32.20 -13.64 -28.29
CA THR A 306 -31.72 -15.00 -28.06
C THR A 306 -30.48 -14.88 -27.19
N SER A 307 -30.53 -15.52 -26.02
CA SER A 307 -29.43 -15.71 -25.09
C SER A 307 -28.23 -16.38 -25.75
N SER A 308 -27.03 -15.92 -25.41
CA SER A 308 -25.98 -16.80 -24.92
C SER A 308 -25.06 -16.01 -24.00
N GLU A 309 -24.71 -16.63 -22.87
CA GLU A 309 -23.54 -16.28 -22.08
C GLU A 309 -22.31 -16.46 -22.98
N ASP A 310 -21.97 -15.42 -23.75
CA ASP A 310 -20.79 -15.46 -24.60
C ASP A 310 -19.55 -15.10 -23.77
N PRO A 311 -18.48 -15.92 -23.86
CA PRO A 311 -17.20 -15.55 -23.29
C PRO A 311 -16.75 -14.27 -23.98
N ASN A 312 -16.08 -13.41 -23.21
CA ASN A 312 -15.41 -12.20 -23.66
C ASN A 312 -14.91 -12.37 -25.12
N PRO A 313 -15.43 -11.62 -26.11
CA PRO A 313 -15.13 -11.87 -27.52
C PRO A 313 -13.61 -11.87 -27.71
N ASN A 314 -13.15 -12.79 -28.56
CA ASN A 314 -11.73 -13.06 -28.72
C ASN A 314 -10.99 -11.74 -29.00
N HIS A 315 -9.96 -11.45 -28.21
CA HIS A 315 -9.27 -10.16 -28.17
C HIS A 315 -8.85 -9.66 -29.56
N GLN A 316 -8.55 -10.60 -30.44
CA GLN A 316 -8.11 -10.41 -31.81
C GLN A 316 -9.21 -9.93 -32.76
N GLU A 317 -10.46 -10.37 -32.59
CA GLU A 317 -11.60 -9.90 -33.41
C GLU A 317 -12.01 -8.48 -33.05
N LEU A 318 -11.98 -8.13 -31.76
CA LEU A 318 -12.22 -6.75 -31.31
C LEU A 318 -11.14 -5.79 -31.82
N MET A 319 -9.89 -6.27 -31.92
CA MET A 319 -8.76 -5.53 -32.50
C MET A 319 -8.99 -5.24 -33.98
N GLU A 320 -9.37 -6.25 -34.75
CA GLU A 320 -9.58 -6.14 -36.19
C GLU A 320 -10.78 -5.24 -36.51
N MET A 321 -11.88 -5.41 -35.77
CA MET A 321 -13.05 -4.53 -35.88
C MET A 321 -12.72 -3.07 -35.56
N PHE A 322 -11.94 -2.81 -34.50
CA PHE A 322 -11.61 -1.43 -34.13
C PHE A 322 -10.63 -0.78 -35.12
N SER A 323 -9.62 -1.53 -35.57
CA SER A 323 -8.69 -1.08 -36.61
C SER A 323 -9.42 -0.78 -37.91
N GLU A 324 -10.29 -1.69 -38.37
CA GLU A 324 -11.14 -1.44 -39.54
C GLU A 324 -12.00 -0.19 -39.37
N LEU A 325 -12.62 0.00 -38.21
CA LEU A 325 -13.57 1.08 -37.99
C LEU A 325 -12.88 2.46 -37.93
N MET A 326 -11.61 2.51 -37.52
CA MET A 326 -10.78 3.71 -37.61
C MET A 326 -10.27 3.98 -39.05
N LYS A 327 -10.23 2.96 -39.90
CA LYS A 327 -9.81 3.04 -41.31
C LYS A 327 -10.95 3.35 -42.29
N LYS A 328 -12.21 3.03 -41.96
CA LYS A 328 -13.34 2.99 -42.91
C LYS A 328 -14.12 4.29 -43.12
N LYS A 329 -13.58 5.46 -42.77
CA LYS A 329 -14.21 6.77 -43.05
C LYS A 329 -13.22 7.79 -43.57
#